data_AF-A0A7X0DXX6-F1
#
_entry.id   AF-A0A7X0DXX6-F1
#
_cell.length_a   1.000
_cell.length_b   1.000
_cell.length_c   1.000
_cell.angle_alpha   90.00
_cell.angle_beta   90.00
_cell.angle_gamma   90.00
#
_symmetry.space_group_name_H-M   'P 1'
#
loop_
_entity.id
_entity.type
_entity.pdbx_description
1 polymer ?
#
loop_
_entity_poly.entity_id
_entity_poly.type
_entity_poly.pdbx_seq_one_letter_code
_entity_poly.pdbx_strand_id
1 'polypeptide(L)'
;MKTKQISYWIAAIALAASISACSKNESTNIVKPVIPPSHPINADTIGGFEKGTLLAGKTYTMNHDVYVKIGDTLLAQSGANIIVKNNSQFKIQGVLQSMGTQAAPVSFDSDTQKPGTWGGFACDSAQAVTIQWTKIFNTGGPDKTGSARRTLVVSKPIKVDIEDSWVENGQDDGLGLFGGAQITVLRNTIQSGGSTDGEAINIKTGATGVVAYNVVFSQAGTGVKLETAAVVTTAETSVDVYNNTLVSCGWRRGAAEPGRGVSAGVSAKGRIYNNIIVNCYHGLEIFLDADVANVSYGNNLFYATADTYVDKTATPNITLNLRSGFYPAGAAGKPQASDIISTSIATANPSFTSFDGSFLLPNGAANNNDFHLKSGSPAIGKGNPTYNADIGAYTSDGKGNKH
;
A
#
# COMPACT_ATOMS: atom_id res chain seq x y z
N MET A 1 -72.65 20.01 0.12
CA MET A 1 -71.48 20.05 -0.78
C MET A 1 -70.27 20.38 0.07
N LYS A 2 -69.22 19.53 0.08
CA LYS A 2 -67.98 19.60 0.90
C LYS A 2 -68.28 19.32 2.40
N THR A 3 -67.59 18.47 3.16
CA THR A 3 -66.17 18.09 3.25
C THR A 3 -66.06 16.72 3.95
N LYS A 4 -65.65 15.66 3.24
CA LYS A 4 -65.23 14.37 3.84
C LYS A 4 -64.24 13.67 2.90
N GLN A 5 -63.02 14.19 2.73
CA GLN A 5 -61.91 13.45 2.09
C GLN A 5 -60.56 14.14 2.37
N ILE A 6 -60.08 14.20 3.62
CA ILE A 6 -58.65 14.46 3.90
C ILE A 6 -58.29 13.73 5.20
N SER A 7 -58.21 12.40 5.15
CA SER A 7 -57.78 11.61 6.32
C SER A 7 -57.19 10.24 5.97
N TYR A 8 -56.46 10.12 4.83
CA TYR A 8 -55.70 8.90 4.51
C TYR A 8 -54.34 9.12 3.80
N TRP A 9 -53.76 10.32 3.82
CA TRP A 9 -52.47 10.60 3.15
C TRP A 9 -51.37 11.16 4.07
N ILE A 10 -51.45 10.94 5.38
CA ILE A 10 -50.37 11.33 6.33
C ILE A 10 -49.76 10.11 7.04
N ALA A 11 -50.36 8.92 6.93
CA ALA A 11 -49.87 7.72 7.60
C ALA A 11 -48.90 6.85 6.77
N ALA A 12 -48.57 7.22 5.52
CA ALA A 12 -47.72 6.41 4.63
C ALA A 12 -46.33 7.03 4.33
N ILE A 13 -46.02 8.22 4.87
CA ILE A 13 -44.72 8.88 4.67
C ILE A 13 -43.86 8.86 5.96
N ALA A 14 -44.40 8.39 7.07
CA ALA A 14 -43.68 8.33 8.36
C ALA A 14 -42.98 6.98 8.64
N LEU A 15 -42.87 6.08 7.65
CA LEU A 15 -42.22 4.76 7.82
C LEU A 15 -41.13 4.50 6.75
N ALA A 16 -40.41 5.54 6.33
CA ALA A 16 -39.31 5.43 5.37
C ALA A 16 -38.02 6.16 5.79
N ALA A 17 -37.89 6.60 7.05
CA ALA A 17 -36.78 7.46 7.48
C ALA A 17 -36.08 7.00 8.78
N SER A 18 -36.01 5.69 9.04
CA SER A 18 -35.24 5.19 10.18
C SER A 18 -34.59 3.83 9.92
N ILE A 19 -33.85 3.71 8.82
CA ILE A 19 -32.62 2.90 8.82
C ILE A 19 -31.49 3.85 9.23
N SER A 20 -31.43 4.18 10.52
CA SER A 20 -30.15 4.50 11.14
C SER A 20 -29.34 3.22 11.08
N ALA A 21 -28.60 3.03 9.99
CA ALA A 21 -27.44 2.17 10.02
C ALA A 21 -26.59 2.72 11.18
N CYS A 22 -26.44 1.93 12.24
CA CYS A 22 -25.38 2.15 13.20
C CYS A 22 -24.07 2.04 12.43
N SER A 23 -23.59 3.17 11.89
CA SER A 23 -22.23 3.30 11.41
C SER A 23 -21.36 3.15 12.65
N LYS A 24 -20.88 1.94 12.92
CA LYS A 24 -19.68 1.81 13.75
C LYS A 24 -18.62 2.63 13.03
N ASN A 25 -18.11 3.64 13.72
CA ASN A 25 -17.17 4.58 13.16
C ASN A 25 -15.95 3.82 12.64
N GLU A 26 -15.77 3.87 11.32
CA GLU A 26 -14.48 3.62 10.70
C GLU A 26 -13.43 4.52 11.37
N SER A 27 -12.37 3.92 11.91
CA SER A 27 -11.44 4.62 12.81
C SER A 27 -10.26 5.28 12.10
N THR A 28 -10.11 5.09 10.78
CA THR A 28 -9.02 5.70 10.02
C THR A 28 -9.25 7.17 9.81
N ASN A 29 -8.55 7.97 10.60
CA ASN A 29 -8.41 9.40 10.41
C ASN A 29 -7.09 9.69 9.71
N ILE A 30 -7.17 10.61 8.76
CA ILE A 30 -6.02 11.07 7.98
C ILE A 30 -5.29 12.09 8.81
N VAL A 31 -3.97 11.92 8.86
CA VAL A 31 -3.11 12.81 9.62
C VAL A 31 -3.29 14.21 9.06
N LYS A 32 -3.70 15.14 9.91
CA LYS A 32 -3.71 16.56 9.58
C LYS A 32 -2.28 17.08 9.78
N PRO A 33 -1.62 17.58 8.72
CA PRO A 33 -0.26 18.10 8.83
C PRO A 33 -0.15 19.19 9.89
N VAL A 34 0.73 18.99 10.87
CA VAL A 34 1.21 20.08 11.73
C VAL A 34 2.57 20.48 11.20
N ILE A 35 2.65 21.66 10.61
CA ILE A 35 3.90 22.23 10.10
C ILE A 35 4.60 22.95 11.26
N PRO A 36 5.73 22.45 11.77
CA PRO A 36 6.46 23.14 12.84
C PRO A 36 7.10 24.44 12.32
N PRO A 37 7.25 25.47 13.16
CA PRO A 37 8.14 26.59 12.86
C PRO A 37 9.56 26.06 12.66
N SER A 38 10.13 26.30 11.48
CA SER A 38 11.40 25.72 11.07
C SER A 38 12.12 26.69 10.15
N HIS A 39 13.46 26.69 10.20
CA HIS A 39 14.26 27.61 9.40
C HIS A 39 14.24 27.19 7.92
N PRO A 40 14.05 28.12 6.99
CA PRO A 40 14.04 27.81 5.57
C PRO A 40 15.43 27.39 5.06
N ILE A 41 15.48 26.36 4.23
CA ILE A 41 16.68 25.99 3.48
C ILE A 41 16.67 26.81 2.18
N ASN A 42 17.45 27.89 2.16
CA ASN A 42 17.49 28.82 1.04
C ASN A 42 18.41 28.37 -0.10
N ALA A 43 19.37 27.47 0.16
CA ALA A 43 20.27 26.94 -0.86
C ALA A 43 19.48 26.09 -1.89
N ASP A 44 19.90 26.15 -3.15
CA ASP A 44 19.32 25.31 -4.22
C ASP A 44 19.92 23.90 -4.24
N THR A 45 21.07 23.71 -3.61
CA THR A 45 21.72 22.41 -3.43
C THR A 45 21.68 22.01 -1.98
N ILE A 46 21.35 20.74 -1.72
CA ILE A 46 21.39 20.12 -0.38
C ILE A 46 22.34 18.92 -0.38
N GLY A 47 22.85 18.60 0.81
CA GLY A 47 23.73 17.46 1.03
C GLY A 47 24.56 17.61 2.31
N GLY A 48 24.94 16.48 2.91
CA GLY A 48 25.56 16.49 4.24
C GLY A 48 24.50 16.62 5.34
N PHE A 49 24.80 17.38 6.40
CA PHE A 49 23.84 17.56 7.49
C PHE A 49 22.80 18.61 7.14
N GLU A 50 21.53 18.21 7.09
CA GLU A 50 20.43 19.10 6.77
C GLU A 50 19.37 19.10 7.88
N LYS A 51 18.82 20.29 8.10
CA LYS A 51 17.64 20.51 8.94
C LYS A 51 16.93 21.77 8.47
N GLY A 52 15.65 21.85 8.75
CA GLY A 52 14.86 23.00 8.35
C GLY A 52 13.79 22.63 7.34
N THR A 53 13.44 23.60 6.49
CA THR A 53 12.32 23.51 5.57
C THR A 53 12.75 23.64 4.12
N LEU A 54 12.50 22.59 3.33
CA LEU A 54 12.45 22.67 1.88
C LEU A 54 11.16 23.39 1.49
N LEU A 55 11.32 24.56 0.89
CA LEU A 55 10.27 25.55 0.67
C LEU A 55 9.27 25.12 -0.39
N ALA A 56 8.03 25.57 -0.22
CA ALA A 56 6.94 25.28 -1.13
C ALA A 56 7.28 25.68 -2.59
N GLY A 57 6.98 24.80 -3.54
CA GLY A 57 7.23 25.00 -4.97
C GLY A 57 8.71 25.08 -5.39
N LYS A 58 9.66 25.04 -4.45
CA LYS A 58 11.09 25.22 -4.76
C LYS A 58 11.71 23.90 -5.21
N THR A 59 12.60 23.98 -6.20
CA THR A 59 13.42 22.85 -6.64
C THR A 59 14.76 22.84 -5.92
N TYR A 60 15.17 21.66 -5.45
CA TYR A 60 16.43 21.39 -4.77
C TYR A 60 17.19 20.29 -5.52
N THR A 61 18.50 20.44 -5.67
CA THR A 61 19.39 19.38 -6.14
C THR A 61 20.10 18.74 -4.95
N MET A 62 19.94 17.43 -4.75
CA MET A 62 20.65 16.67 -3.73
C MET A 62 21.85 15.97 -4.35
N ASN A 63 23.06 16.49 -4.11
CA ASN A 63 24.29 15.99 -4.74
C ASN A 63 25.08 15.00 -3.88
N HIS A 64 24.74 14.88 -2.60
CA HIS A 64 25.32 13.95 -1.65
C HIS A 64 24.23 13.44 -0.69
N ASP A 65 24.51 12.35 0.02
CA ASP A 65 23.66 11.87 1.11
C ASP A 65 23.26 13.00 2.06
N VAL A 66 21.99 13.01 2.46
CA VAL A 66 21.44 13.96 3.43
C VAL A 66 21.30 13.26 4.77
N TYR A 67 21.78 13.89 5.83
CA TYR A 67 21.76 13.37 7.19
C TYR A 67 20.94 14.32 8.07
N VAL A 68 19.82 13.83 8.60
CA VAL A 68 19.00 14.57 9.57
C VAL A 68 19.29 14.00 10.95
N LYS A 69 19.98 14.75 11.81
CA LYS A 69 20.43 14.24 13.12
C LYS A 69 19.27 14.08 14.09
N ILE A 70 19.50 13.29 15.14
CA ILE A 70 18.59 13.22 16.30
C ILE A 70 18.29 14.63 16.83
N GLY A 71 17.03 14.92 17.13
CA GLY A 71 16.55 16.23 17.57
C GLY A 71 16.32 17.26 16.47
N ASP A 72 16.82 17.02 15.24
CA ASP A 72 16.55 17.88 14.09
C ASP A 72 15.31 17.40 13.31
N THR A 73 14.76 18.28 12.49
CA THR A 73 13.63 17.98 11.59
C THR A 73 13.97 18.45 10.18
N LEU A 74 13.67 17.62 9.19
CA LEU A 74 13.61 18.02 7.78
C LEU A 74 12.15 18.00 7.35
N LEU A 75 11.64 19.17 6.99
CA LEU A 75 10.30 19.37 6.47
C LEU A 75 10.37 19.69 4.98
N ALA A 76 9.62 19.00 4.14
CA ALA A 76 9.33 19.41 2.77
C ALA A 76 7.90 19.94 2.67
N GLN A 77 7.75 21.17 2.20
CA GLN A 77 6.44 21.79 1.98
C GLN A 77 5.88 21.48 0.59
N SER A 78 4.56 21.64 0.45
CA SER A 78 3.81 21.42 -0.78
C SER A 78 4.49 21.96 -2.03
N GLY A 79 4.62 21.11 -3.05
CA GLY A 79 5.26 21.43 -4.32
C GLY A 79 6.79 21.47 -4.30
N ALA A 80 7.46 21.24 -3.16
CA ALA A 80 8.91 21.08 -3.16
C ALA A 80 9.33 19.93 -4.08
N ASN A 81 10.34 20.16 -4.92
CA ASN A 81 10.82 19.20 -5.91
C ASN A 81 12.30 18.89 -5.65
N ILE A 82 12.62 17.66 -5.30
CA ILE A 82 13.97 17.24 -4.96
C ILE A 82 14.50 16.32 -6.07
N ILE A 83 15.57 16.77 -6.72
CA ILE A 83 16.28 16.03 -7.75
C ILE A 83 17.53 15.42 -7.13
N VAL A 84 17.56 14.09 -7.00
CA VAL A 84 18.63 13.34 -6.35
C VAL A 84 19.68 12.91 -7.37
N LYS A 85 20.95 13.09 -7.03
CA LYS A 85 22.09 12.68 -7.87
C LYS A 85 23.00 11.71 -7.14
N ASN A 86 23.93 11.14 -7.89
CA ASN A 86 25.07 10.38 -7.36
C ASN A 86 24.67 9.20 -6.47
N ASN A 87 23.53 8.56 -6.76
CA ASN A 87 23.02 7.45 -5.96
C ASN A 87 22.85 7.80 -4.46
N SER A 88 22.61 9.07 -4.16
CA SER A 88 22.52 9.59 -2.79
C SER A 88 21.27 9.08 -2.06
N GLN A 89 21.29 9.14 -0.73
CA GLN A 89 20.23 8.65 0.14
C GLN A 89 19.93 9.63 1.28
N PHE A 90 18.66 9.71 1.68
CA PHE A 90 18.28 10.37 2.93
C PHE A 90 18.50 9.42 4.11
N LYS A 91 19.26 9.87 5.10
CA LYS A 91 19.58 9.13 6.33
C LYS A 91 19.00 9.90 7.50
N ILE A 92 17.89 9.40 8.02
CA ILE A 92 17.06 10.10 9.00
C ILE A 92 17.28 9.48 10.38
N GLN A 93 17.86 10.28 11.28
CA GLN A 93 17.92 10.01 12.71
C GLN A 93 16.95 10.91 13.49
N GLY A 94 16.64 12.09 12.96
CA GLY A 94 15.64 13.02 13.50
C GLY A 94 14.24 12.71 13.00
N VAL A 95 13.50 13.77 12.65
CA VAL A 95 12.14 13.69 12.11
C VAL A 95 12.13 14.01 10.62
N LEU A 96 11.41 13.20 9.84
CA LEU A 96 11.09 13.49 8.43
C LEU A 96 9.61 13.85 8.30
N GLN A 97 9.32 15.00 7.68
CA GLN A 97 7.98 15.40 7.30
C GLN A 97 7.97 15.81 5.82
N SER A 98 7.26 15.06 4.97
CA SER A 98 6.98 15.46 3.59
C SER A 98 5.50 15.78 3.45
N MET A 99 5.17 17.08 3.42
CA MET A 99 3.82 17.61 3.57
C MET A 99 3.33 18.25 2.27
N GLY A 100 2.99 17.40 1.30
CA GLY A 100 2.38 17.80 0.04
C GLY A 100 0.90 18.15 0.17
N THR A 101 0.29 18.47 -0.97
CA THR A 101 -1.17 18.52 -1.14
C THR A 101 -1.56 17.85 -2.44
N GLN A 102 -2.84 17.51 -2.63
CA GLN A 102 -3.34 16.99 -3.90
C GLN A 102 -3.00 17.88 -5.10
N ALA A 103 -3.11 19.21 -4.91
CA ALA A 103 -2.82 20.18 -5.96
C ALA A 103 -1.32 20.40 -6.21
N ALA A 104 -0.49 20.18 -5.17
CA ALA A 104 0.95 20.41 -5.23
C ALA A 104 1.68 19.36 -4.37
N PRO A 105 1.82 18.12 -4.87
CA PRO A 105 2.54 17.08 -4.16
C PRO A 105 4.02 17.42 -4.03
N VAL A 106 4.68 16.91 -2.99
CA VAL A 106 6.15 16.93 -2.91
C VAL A 106 6.69 15.86 -3.85
N SER A 107 7.82 16.11 -4.52
CA SER A 107 8.44 15.15 -5.43
C SER A 107 9.88 14.82 -5.04
N PHE A 108 10.21 13.54 -5.02
CA PHE A 108 11.57 13.01 -4.92
C PHE A 108 11.81 12.03 -6.06
N ASP A 109 12.77 12.37 -6.92
CA ASP A 109 13.21 11.50 -8.03
C ASP A 109 14.68 11.77 -8.33
N SER A 110 15.34 10.90 -9.09
CA SER A 110 16.67 11.17 -9.58
C SER A 110 16.66 12.07 -10.80
N ASP A 111 17.81 12.67 -11.11
CA ASP A 111 18.01 13.41 -12.35
C ASP A 111 17.89 12.55 -13.62
N THR A 112 18.08 11.24 -13.49
CA THR A 112 17.96 10.30 -14.60
C THR A 112 16.56 9.71 -14.78
N GLN A 113 15.71 9.80 -13.75
CA GLN A 113 14.34 9.24 -13.73
C GLN A 113 14.30 7.76 -14.13
N LYS A 114 15.30 7.00 -13.68
CA LYS A 114 15.43 5.57 -13.97
C LYS A 114 15.40 4.74 -12.69
N PRO A 115 14.70 3.59 -12.67
CA PRO A 115 14.70 2.69 -11.53
C PRO A 115 16.11 2.44 -10.97
N GLY A 116 16.29 2.47 -9.65
CA GLY A 116 17.56 2.12 -9.03
C GLY A 116 18.67 3.17 -9.12
N THR A 117 18.33 4.46 -9.19
CA THR A 117 19.34 5.52 -9.40
C THR A 117 19.58 6.40 -8.18
N TRP A 118 18.82 6.20 -7.11
CA TRP A 118 19.09 6.79 -5.79
C TRP A 118 18.56 5.92 -4.65
N GLY A 119 19.00 6.19 -3.42
CA GLY A 119 18.88 5.25 -2.31
C GLY A 119 17.58 5.26 -1.52
N GLY A 120 16.66 6.20 -1.77
CA GLY A 120 15.46 6.36 -0.95
C GLY A 120 15.75 6.91 0.45
N PHE A 121 15.02 6.39 1.44
CA PHE A 121 14.99 6.88 2.82
C PHE A 121 15.40 5.77 3.82
N ALA A 122 16.58 5.92 4.40
CA ALA A 122 17.02 5.13 5.55
C ALA A 122 16.55 5.80 6.84
N CYS A 123 15.44 5.31 7.41
CA CYS A 123 14.79 5.83 8.62
C CYS A 123 14.92 4.87 9.81
N ASP A 124 15.86 3.91 9.78
CA ASP A 124 16.10 2.92 10.84
C ASP A 124 16.48 3.52 12.20
N SER A 125 16.80 4.81 12.24
CA SER A 125 17.13 5.55 13.46
C SER A 125 16.26 6.79 13.65
N ALA A 126 15.22 6.98 12.85
CA ALA A 126 14.36 8.16 12.90
C ALA A 126 13.56 8.22 14.21
N GLN A 127 13.09 9.42 14.55
CA GLN A 127 12.18 9.66 15.68
C GLN A 127 10.70 9.65 15.27
N ALA A 128 10.40 10.07 14.04
CA ALA A 128 9.08 9.98 13.41
C ALA A 128 9.22 10.16 11.90
N VAL A 129 8.29 9.57 11.15
CA VAL A 129 8.19 9.72 9.70
C VAL A 129 6.75 10.05 9.33
N THR A 130 6.54 11.14 8.60
CA THR A 130 5.24 11.49 8.04
C THR A 130 5.43 11.86 6.56
N ILE A 131 4.73 11.16 5.68
CA ILE A 131 4.77 11.35 4.23
C ILE A 131 3.32 11.49 3.76
N GLN A 132 2.98 12.64 3.19
CA GLN A 132 1.63 12.91 2.73
C GLN A 132 1.67 13.64 1.40
N TRP A 133 0.90 13.18 0.41
CA TRP A 133 0.89 13.76 -0.93
C TRP A 133 2.30 13.88 -1.52
N THR A 134 3.06 12.78 -1.45
CA THR A 134 4.45 12.75 -1.87
C THR A 134 4.64 11.73 -2.99
N LYS A 135 5.35 12.13 -4.04
CA LYS A 135 5.80 11.28 -5.13
C LYS A 135 7.23 10.84 -4.87
N ILE A 136 7.45 9.53 -4.74
CA ILE A 136 8.76 8.93 -4.48
C ILE A 136 9.02 7.91 -5.58
N PHE A 137 9.90 8.25 -6.51
CA PHE A 137 10.10 7.45 -7.72
C PHE A 137 11.53 6.93 -7.83
N ASN A 138 11.70 5.80 -8.52
CA ASN A 138 12.96 5.35 -9.10
C ASN A 138 14.10 5.09 -8.08
N THR A 139 13.72 4.68 -6.87
CA THR A 139 14.61 4.40 -5.75
C THR A 139 15.31 3.05 -5.90
N GLY A 140 16.08 2.68 -4.87
CA GLY A 140 16.71 1.38 -4.71
C GLY A 140 18.03 1.23 -5.43
N GLY A 141 18.70 2.34 -5.72
CA GLY A 141 20.07 2.28 -6.21
C GLY A 141 21.00 1.58 -5.23
N PRO A 142 22.09 0.97 -5.71
CA PRO A 142 22.86 -0.02 -4.96
C PRO A 142 23.55 0.58 -3.73
N ASP A 143 23.71 -0.22 -2.68
CA ASP A 143 24.59 0.10 -1.57
C ASP A 143 26.08 -0.20 -1.93
N LYS A 144 26.98 -0.10 -0.95
CA LYS A 144 28.42 -0.35 -1.16
C LYS A 144 28.77 -1.79 -1.54
N THR A 145 27.87 -2.73 -1.28
CA THR A 145 28.02 -4.15 -1.64
C THR A 145 27.37 -4.48 -2.99
N GLY A 146 26.67 -3.52 -3.61
CA GLY A 146 25.96 -3.71 -4.87
C GLY A 146 24.51 -4.16 -4.70
N SER A 147 24.05 -4.40 -3.46
CA SER A 147 22.67 -4.78 -3.18
C SER A 147 21.73 -3.60 -3.36
N ALA A 148 20.55 -3.85 -3.93
CA ALA A 148 19.50 -2.85 -4.03
C ALA A 148 19.08 -2.38 -2.62
N ARG A 149 18.79 -1.09 -2.51
CA ARG A 149 18.23 -0.52 -1.27
C ARG A 149 16.71 -0.48 -1.34
N ARG A 150 16.05 -0.47 -0.19
CA ARG A 150 14.60 -0.26 -0.09
C ARG A 150 14.25 1.20 -0.37
N THR A 151 13.01 1.47 -0.78
CA THR A 151 12.56 2.87 -0.98
C THR A 151 12.48 3.60 0.35
N LEU A 152 11.89 2.97 1.36
CA LEU A 152 11.85 3.46 2.73
C LEU A 152 12.05 2.29 3.68
N VAL A 153 12.88 2.47 4.70
CA VAL A 153 13.08 1.47 5.75
C VAL A 153 13.01 2.11 7.13
N VAL A 154 12.21 1.52 8.02
CA VAL A 154 12.08 1.88 9.44
C VAL A 154 12.23 0.61 10.26
N SER A 155 13.02 0.67 11.33
CA SER A 155 13.31 -0.50 12.18
C SER A 155 13.22 -0.15 13.68
N LYS A 156 12.29 0.75 14.04
CA LYS A 156 12.13 1.31 15.39
C LYS A 156 10.66 1.46 15.78
N PRO A 157 10.35 1.45 17.10
CA PRO A 157 9.00 1.64 17.60
C PRO A 157 8.59 3.11 17.60
N ILE A 158 8.49 3.69 16.40
CA ILE A 158 8.10 5.08 16.15
C ILE A 158 6.79 5.14 15.36
N LYS A 159 6.18 6.34 15.32
CA LYS A 159 5.06 6.60 14.43
C LYS A 159 5.54 6.76 12.99
N VAL A 160 4.85 6.10 12.07
CA VAL A 160 5.09 6.16 10.63
C VAL A 160 3.76 6.33 9.93
N ASP A 161 3.52 7.53 9.40
CA ASP A 161 2.30 7.85 8.66
C ASP A 161 2.66 8.09 7.19
N ILE A 162 2.11 7.28 6.29
CA ILE A 162 2.34 7.33 4.85
C ILE A 162 0.98 7.33 4.17
N GLU A 163 0.55 8.50 3.73
CA GLU A 163 -0.80 8.74 3.26
C GLU A 163 -0.83 9.47 1.92
N ASP A 164 -1.81 9.16 1.09
CA ASP A 164 -2.06 9.86 -0.18
C ASP A 164 -0.83 10.01 -1.09
N SER A 165 0.04 9.01 -1.12
CA SER A 165 1.36 9.13 -1.73
C SER A 165 1.61 8.08 -2.82
N TRP A 166 2.63 8.33 -3.63
CA TRP A 166 3.05 7.43 -4.71
C TRP A 166 4.45 6.90 -4.43
N VAL A 167 4.60 5.58 -4.54
CA VAL A 167 5.88 4.89 -4.46
C VAL A 167 6.05 4.03 -5.70
N GLU A 168 6.96 4.40 -6.59
CA GLU A 168 7.03 3.79 -7.91
C GLU A 168 8.45 3.41 -8.30
N ASN A 169 8.57 2.28 -9.01
CA ASN A 169 9.79 1.91 -9.74
C ASN A 169 11.05 1.69 -8.87
N GLY A 170 10.88 1.39 -7.58
CA GLY A 170 11.98 0.98 -6.70
C GLY A 170 12.56 -0.37 -7.13
N GLN A 171 13.80 -0.68 -6.73
CA GLN A 171 14.48 -1.96 -7.06
C GLN A 171 14.27 -3.09 -6.05
N ASP A 172 13.92 -2.74 -4.81
CA ASP A 172 13.70 -3.64 -3.67
C ASP A 172 12.37 -3.28 -3.00
N ASP A 173 12.16 -3.62 -1.73
CA ASP A 173 10.93 -3.30 -1.00
C ASP A 173 10.56 -1.81 -1.14
N GLY A 174 9.27 -1.56 -1.37
CA GLY A 174 8.70 -0.21 -1.28
C GLY A 174 8.81 0.29 0.15
N LEU A 175 7.99 -0.27 1.04
CA LEU A 175 7.94 0.15 2.44
C LEU A 175 8.39 -0.99 3.35
N GLY A 176 9.63 -0.92 3.84
CA GLY A 176 10.14 -1.79 4.90
C GLY A 176 9.80 -1.23 6.28
N LEU A 177 8.86 -1.84 6.98
CA LEU A 177 8.29 -1.35 8.23
C LEU A 177 8.49 -2.39 9.33
N PHE A 178 9.51 -2.18 10.16
CA PHE A 178 10.03 -3.18 11.09
C PHE A 178 10.17 -2.65 12.51
N GLY A 179 10.55 -3.54 13.43
CA GLY A 179 11.10 -3.18 14.74
C GLY A 179 10.12 -2.44 15.65
N GLY A 180 8.84 -2.83 15.63
CA GLY A 180 7.82 -2.22 16.47
C GLY A 180 7.16 -0.96 15.90
N ALA A 181 7.41 -0.60 14.64
CA ALA A 181 6.83 0.59 14.01
C ALA A 181 5.29 0.63 14.16
N GLN A 182 4.75 1.81 14.45
CA GLN A 182 3.32 2.07 14.56
C GLN A 182 2.87 2.77 13.28
N ILE A 183 2.20 2.03 12.39
CA ILE A 183 2.05 2.40 10.99
C ILE A 183 0.62 2.83 10.64
N THR A 184 0.52 3.88 9.84
CA THR A 184 -0.70 4.28 9.14
C THR A 184 -0.36 4.38 7.66
N VAL A 185 -0.75 3.38 6.86
CA VAL A 185 -0.45 3.34 5.41
C VAL A 185 -1.76 3.41 4.63
N LEU A 186 -2.16 4.61 4.23
CA LEU A 186 -3.50 4.87 3.69
C LEU A 186 -3.48 5.50 2.30
N ARG A 187 -4.34 5.02 1.40
CA ARG A 187 -4.63 5.66 0.10
C ARG A 187 -3.41 5.90 -0.79
N ASN A 188 -2.38 5.07 -0.68
CA ASN A 188 -1.20 5.19 -1.53
C ASN A 188 -1.37 4.42 -2.83
N THR A 189 -0.61 4.82 -3.85
CA THR A 189 -0.38 4.03 -5.07
C THR A 189 1.05 3.54 -5.07
N ILE A 190 1.24 2.22 -4.97
CA ILE A 190 2.57 1.59 -4.90
C ILE A 190 2.71 0.65 -6.10
N GLN A 191 3.59 0.99 -7.05
CA GLN A 191 3.59 0.28 -8.32
C GLN A 191 4.94 0.01 -8.95
N SER A 192 4.98 -1.05 -9.75
CA SER A 192 6.08 -1.40 -10.64
C SER A 192 7.46 -1.49 -9.94
N GLY A 193 7.44 -1.78 -8.64
CA GLY A 193 8.61 -1.84 -7.76
C GLY A 193 9.12 -3.27 -7.53
N GLY A 194 10.38 -3.39 -7.15
CA GLY A 194 11.09 -4.67 -7.05
C GLY A 194 11.58 -5.16 -8.40
N SER A 195 12.85 -5.54 -8.46
CA SER A 195 13.52 -6.06 -9.66
C SER A 195 13.20 -7.55 -9.84
N THR A 196 13.92 -8.43 -9.15
CA THR A 196 13.61 -9.87 -9.05
C THR A 196 12.92 -10.21 -7.73
N ASP A 197 13.05 -9.33 -6.74
CA ASP A 197 12.41 -9.42 -5.43
C ASP A 197 12.01 -8.02 -4.95
N GLY A 198 11.29 -7.93 -3.84
CA GLY A 198 10.81 -6.70 -3.23
C GLY A 198 9.31 -6.74 -3.02
N GLU A 199 8.87 -6.59 -1.78
CA GLU A 199 7.48 -6.40 -1.42
C GLU A 199 7.05 -4.93 -1.57
N ALA A 200 5.77 -4.69 -1.87
CA ALA A 200 5.26 -3.31 -1.86
C ALA A 200 5.30 -2.74 -0.43
N ILE A 201 4.77 -3.53 0.52
CA ILE A 201 4.70 -3.19 1.94
C ILE A 201 5.15 -4.41 2.73
N ASN A 202 6.38 -4.36 3.24
CA ASN A 202 7.01 -5.40 4.03
C ASN A 202 6.94 -5.06 5.51
N ILE A 203 6.11 -5.77 6.27
CA ILE A 203 5.84 -5.45 7.67
C ILE A 203 6.32 -6.60 8.52
N LYS A 204 7.34 -6.34 9.35
CA LYS A 204 7.96 -7.37 10.18
C LYS A 204 8.25 -6.96 11.62
N THR A 205 8.63 -7.93 12.43
CA THR A 205 9.34 -7.69 13.70
C THR A 205 8.58 -6.74 14.64
N GLY A 206 7.32 -7.06 14.92
CA GLY A 206 6.52 -6.39 15.95
C GLY A 206 5.80 -5.12 15.51
N ALA A 207 5.82 -4.78 14.22
CA ALA A 207 5.10 -3.62 13.71
C ALA A 207 3.57 -3.77 13.89
N THR A 208 2.88 -2.66 14.17
CA THR A 208 1.44 -2.62 14.43
C THR A 208 0.79 -1.47 13.69
N GLY A 209 -0.50 -1.56 13.37
CA GLY A 209 -1.24 -0.46 12.75
C GLY A 209 -2.16 -0.89 11.62
N VAL A 210 -2.27 -0.05 10.58
CA VAL A 210 -3.24 -0.21 9.49
C VAL A 210 -2.61 0.00 8.11
N VAL A 211 -3.02 -0.84 7.16
CA VAL A 211 -2.75 -0.73 5.73
C VAL A 211 -4.09 -0.78 5.00
N ALA A 212 -4.58 0.36 4.52
CA ALA A 212 -5.89 0.41 3.89
C ALA A 212 -6.01 1.38 2.72
N TYR A 213 -6.95 1.07 1.81
CA TYR A 213 -7.25 1.90 0.65
C TYR A 213 -6.08 2.09 -0.33
N ASN A 214 -5.04 1.26 -0.25
CA ASN A 214 -3.91 1.37 -1.16
C ASN A 214 -4.19 0.63 -2.47
N VAL A 215 -3.65 1.15 -3.56
CA VAL A 215 -3.51 0.43 -4.82
C VAL A 215 -2.09 -0.09 -4.89
N VAL A 216 -1.93 -1.39 -5.10
CA VAL A 216 -0.65 -2.01 -5.39
C VAL A 216 -0.70 -2.67 -6.75
N PHE A 217 0.22 -2.30 -7.64
CA PHE A 217 0.26 -2.83 -9.00
C PHE A 217 1.65 -3.34 -9.38
N SER A 218 1.73 -4.55 -9.93
CA SER A 218 2.95 -5.10 -10.53
C SER A 218 4.18 -5.07 -9.61
N GLN A 219 4.01 -5.51 -8.36
CA GLN A 219 5.15 -5.68 -7.45
C GLN A 219 5.86 -7.00 -7.71
N ALA A 220 7.19 -7.01 -7.53
CA ALA A 220 7.98 -8.21 -7.78
C ALA A 220 7.54 -9.35 -6.88
N GLY A 221 7.46 -9.06 -5.58
CA GLY A 221 7.01 -9.96 -4.54
C GLY A 221 5.60 -9.67 -4.06
N THR A 222 5.40 -9.80 -2.76
CA THR A 222 4.07 -9.71 -2.15
C THR A 222 3.58 -8.26 -2.07
N GLY A 223 2.28 -8.04 -2.31
CA GLY A 223 1.67 -6.72 -2.15
C GLY A 223 1.77 -6.21 -0.71
N VAL A 224 1.22 -6.98 0.24
CA VAL A 224 1.34 -6.71 1.68
C VAL A 224 1.79 -7.96 2.42
N LYS A 225 2.97 -7.92 3.05
CA LYS A 225 3.54 -9.05 3.81
C LYS A 225 3.57 -8.73 5.29
N LEU A 226 3.04 -9.64 6.11
CA LEU A 226 3.13 -9.61 7.57
C LEU A 226 3.95 -10.81 8.07
N GLU A 227 5.03 -10.56 8.80
CA GLU A 227 5.81 -11.59 9.50
C GLU A 227 6.25 -11.09 10.88
N THR A 228 6.55 -11.96 11.85
CA THR A 228 7.17 -11.56 13.13
C THR A 228 8.61 -12.06 13.16
N ALA A 229 8.81 -13.26 13.68
CA ALA A 229 10.08 -13.97 13.85
C ALA A 229 9.75 -15.40 14.28
N ALA A 230 10.57 -16.39 13.89
CA ALA A 230 10.28 -17.80 14.17
C ALA A 230 10.24 -18.10 15.69
N VAL A 231 10.96 -17.30 16.48
CA VAL A 231 10.86 -17.29 17.94
C VAL A 231 10.48 -15.87 18.37
N VAL A 232 9.29 -15.73 18.94
CA VAL A 232 8.77 -14.45 19.41
C VAL A 232 9.48 -14.07 20.71
N THR A 233 10.54 -13.26 20.58
CA THR A 233 11.27 -12.63 21.70
C THR A 233 10.96 -11.14 21.83
N THR A 234 10.20 -10.59 20.88
CA THR A 234 9.75 -9.20 20.81
C THR A 234 8.23 -9.18 20.63
N ALA A 235 7.62 -7.99 20.52
CA ALA A 235 6.20 -7.89 20.20
C ALA A 235 5.89 -8.58 18.86
N GLU A 236 4.69 -9.14 18.73
CA GLU A 236 4.21 -9.72 17.47
C GLU A 236 3.76 -8.65 16.49
N THR A 237 4.03 -8.88 15.21
CA THR A 237 3.47 -8.07 14.13
C THR A 237 1.96 -8.26 14.09
N SER A 238 1.21 -7.16 14.17
CA SER A 238 -0.25 -7.15 14.26
C SER A 238 -0.83 -5.98 13.48
N VAL A 239 -1.26 -6.22 12.24
CA VAL A 239 -1.72 -5.17 11.33
C VAL A 239 -3.08 -5.49 10.71
N ASP A 240 -3.92 -4.47 10.60
CA ASP A 240 -5.16 -4.52 9.85
C ASP A 240 -4.87 -4.21 8.38
N VAL A 241 -5.26 -5.11 7.48
CA VAL A 241 -5.05 -4.98 6.04
C VAL A 241 -6.40 -5.04 5.34
N TYR A 242 -6.95 -3.88 4.98
CA TYR A 242 -8.30 -3.85 4.41
C TYR A 242 -8.52 -2.84 3.30
N ASN A 243 -9.53 -3.11 2.47
CA ASN A 243 -9.90 -2.21 1.37
C ASN A 243 -8.72 -1.85 0.45
N ASN A 244 -7.74 -2.72 0.27
CA ASN A 244 -6.68 -2.51 -0.71
C ASN A 244 -7.07 -3.13 -2.07
N THR A 245 -6.56 -2.58 -3.17
CA THR A 245 -6.66 -3.17 -4.51
C THR A 245 -5.27 -3.62 -4.94
N LEU A 246 -5.06 -4.93 -5.00
CA LEU A 246 -3.76 -5.58 -5.19
C LEU A 246 -3.78 -6.33 -6.51
N VAL A 247 -3.00 -5.87 -7.48
CA VAL A 247 -3.10 -6.30 -8.88
C VAL A 247 -1.74 -6.73 -9.41
N SER A 248 -1.68 -7.90 -10.03
CA SER A 248 -0.49 -8.37 -10.75
C SER A 248 0.78 -8.48 -9.89
N CYS A 249 0.63 -8.74 -8.59
CA CYS A 249 1.76 -8.87 -7.67
C CYS A 249 2.37 -10.27 -7.70
N GLY A 250 3.68 -10.36 -7.49
CA GLY A 250 4.37 -11.60 -7.13
C GLY A 250 4.99 -12.39 -8.26
N TRP A 251 4.85 -11.92 -9.50
CA TRP A 251 5.28 -12.67 -10.68
C TRP A 251 6.78 -12.71 -10.90
N ARG A 252 7.54 -11.70 -10.45
CA ARG A 252 8.99 -11.64 -10.75
C ARG A 252 9.83 -12.58 -9.89
N ARG A 253 9.30 -13.04 -8.75
CA ARG A 253 9.91 -14.10 -7.93
C ARG A 253 9.71 -15.51 -8.50
N GLY A 254 8.66 -15.68 -9.32
CA GLY A 254 8.35 -16.95 -9.98
C GLY A 254 7.90 -18.08 -9.05
N ALA A 255 7.72 -19.27 -9.61
CA ALA A 255 7.24 -20.47 -8.91
C ALA A 255 8.10 -20.94 -7.73
N ALA A 256 9.39 -20.59 -7.71
CA ALA A 256 10.29 -20.99 -6.63
C ALA A 256 9.95 -20.28 -5.32
N GLU A 257 9.54 -19.01 -5.40
CA GLU A 257 9.22 -18.20 -4.22
C GLU A 257 8.10 -17.17 -4.49
N PRO A 258 6.90 -17.62 -4.90
CA PRO A 258 5.90 -16.77 -5.51
C PRO A 258 5.49 -15.60 -4.61
N GLY A 259 5.23 -14.41 -5.15
CA GLY A 259 4.61 -13.36 -4.32
C GLY A 259 3.11 -13.59 -4.14
N ARG A 260 2.53 -12.88 -3.16
CA ARG A 260 1.10 -12.92 -2.85
C ARG A 260 0.45 -11.55 -3.10
N GLY A 261 -0.87 -11.49 -3.14
CA GLY A 261 -1.58 -10.24 -2.87
C GLY A 261 -1.32 -9.81 -1.43
N VAL A 262 -1.70 -10.67 -0.48
CA VAL A 262 -1.43 -10.49 0.95
C VAL A 262 -0.90 -11.78 1.55
N SER A 263 0.05 -11.69 2.48
CA SER A 263 0.48 -12.84 3.26
C SER A 263 0.63 -12.53 4.75
N ALA A 264 0.33 -13.52 5.60
CA ALA A 264 0.70 -13.52 7.01
C ALA A 264 1.41 -14.82 7.37
N GLY A 265 2.60 -14.72 7.96
CA GLY A 265 3.42 -15.86 8.34
C GLY A 265 4.29 -15.59 9.56
N VAL A 266 5.06 -16.57 9.99
CA VAL A 266 6.13 -16.41 10.99
C VAL A 266 5.65 -15.68 12.26
N SER A 267 4.60 -16.19 12.89
CA SER A 267 3.95 -15.67 14.11
C SER A 267 3.35 -14.26 13.98
N ALA A 268 3.10 -13.77 12.76
CA ALA A 268 2.30 -12.57 12.57
C ALA A 268 0.81 -12.86 12.74
N LYS A 269 0.07 -11.83 13.16
CA LYS A 269 -1.39 -11.81 13.21
C LYS A 269 -1.95 -10.57 12.53
N GLY A 270 -3.26 -10.54 12.32
CA GLY A 270 -3.89 -9.42 11.65
C GLY A 270 -5.34 -9.65 11.27
N ARG A 271 -5.96 -8.59 10.74
CA ARG A 271 -7.33 -8.61 10.25
C ARG A 271 -7.33 -8.24 8.77
N ILE A 272 -7.65 -9.20 7.90
CA ILE A 272 -7.47 -9.08 6.45
C ILE A 272 -8.82 -9.14 5.73
N TYR A 273 -9.40 -7.97 5.45
CA TYR A 273 -10.79 -7.86 4.96
C TYR A 273 -10.94 -6.94 3.76
N ASN A 274 -11.98 -7.13 2.96
CA ASN A 274 -12.38 -6.14 1.93
C ASN A 274 -11.30 -5.85 0.87
N ASN A 275 -10.31 -6.71 0.65
CA ASN A 275 -9.30 -6.46 -0.38
C ASN A 275 -9.78 -7.00 -1.74
N ILE A 276 -9.50 -6.26 -2.82
CA ILE A 276 -9.62 -6.76 -4.19
C ILE A 276 -8.25 -7.31 -4.60
N ILE A 277 -8.16 -8.59 -4.95
CA ILE A 277 -6.94 -9.28 -5.33
C ILE A 277 -7.11 -9.84 -6.74
N VAL A 278 -6.41 -9.26 -7.70
CA VAL A 278 -6.57 -9.56 -9.13
C VAL A 278 -5.26 -9.95 -9.76
N ASN A 279 -5.24 -11.07 -10.49
CA ASN A 279 -4.07 -11.49 -11.27
C ASN A 279 -2.75 -11.57 -10.47
N CYS A 280 -2.78 -11.64 -9.15
CA CYS A 280 -1.57 -11.89 -8.35
C CYS A 280 -1.16 -13.37 -8.52
N TYR A 281 0.14 -13.66 -8.39
CA TYR A 281 0.63 -15.04 -8.52
C TYR A 281 -0.10 -15.97 -7.55
N HIS A 282 -0.08 -15.63 -6.26
CA HIS A 282 -0.98 -16.14 -5.25
C HIS A 282 -1.88 -15.01 -4.71
N GLY A 283 -3.07 -15.37 -4.21
CA GLY A 283 -4.03 -14.44 -3.65
C GLY A 283 -3.70 -14.06 -2.21
N LEU A 284 -4.39 -14.71 -1.26
CA LEU A 284 -4.19 -14.56 0.17
C LEU A 284 -3.55 -15.84 0.72
N GLU A 285 -2.41 -15.71 1.39
CA GLU A 285 -1.77 -16.84 2.08
C GLU A 285 -1.60 -16.56 3.57
N ILE A 286 -2.25 -17.39 4.39
CA ILE A 286 -1.92 -17.50 5.81
C ILE A 286 -1.04 -18.74 5.94
N PHE A 287 0.24 -18.54 6.24
CA PHE A 287 1.19 -19.63 6.44
C PHE A 287 0.87 -20.40 7.73
N LEU A 288 1.26 -21.67 7.78
CA LEU A 288 1.04 -22.54 8.96
C LEU A 288 1.80 -22.05 10.21
N ASP A 289 2.87 -21.30 10.01
CA ASP A 289 3.70 -20.75 11.07
C ASP A 289 3.26 -19.33 11.51
N ALA A 290 2.20 -18.77 10.92
CA ALA A 290 1.54 -17.58 11.42
C ALA A 290 0.91 -17.85 12.81
N ASP A 291 0.51 -16.79 13.51
CA ASP A 291 -0.43 -16.94 14.63
C ASP A 291 -1.85 -17.13 14.07
N VAL A 292 -2.09 -18.31 13.48
CA VAL A 292 -3.31 -18.64 12.71
C VAL A 292 -4.57 -18.39 13.54
N ALA A 293 -4.52 -18.63 14.86
CA ALA A 293 -5.66 -18.44 15.74
C ALA A 293 -6.08 -16.96 15.86
N ASN A 294 -5.15 -16.03 15.64
CA ASN A 294 -5.39 -14.59 15.72
C ASN A 294 -5.33 -13.88 14.36
N VAL A 295 -5.28 -14.63 13.26
CA VAL A 295 -5.52 -14.10 11.91
C VAL A 295 -7.00 -14.26 11.57
N SER A 296 -7.68 -13.15 11.33
CA SER A 296 -9.08 -13.16 10.89
C SER A 296 -9.20 -12.50 9.52
N TYR A 297 -10.03 -13.05 8.64
CA TYR A 297 -10.09 -12.63 7.24
C TYR A 297 -11.44 -12.99 6.62
N GLY A 298 -11.77 -12.34 5.51
CA GLY A 298 -13.03 -12.54 4.77
C GLY A 298 -13.41 -11.31 3.95
N ASN A 299 -14.54 -11.36 3.26
CA ASN A 299 -15.01 -10.27 2.38
C ASN A 299 -13.97 -9.82 1.34
N ASN A 300 -13.03 -10.69 0.95
CA ASN A 300 -12.06 -10.39 -0.08
C ASN A 300 -12.63 -10.78 -1.45
N LEU A 301 -12.30 -10.03 -2.50
CA LEU A 301 -12.66 -10.36 -3.88
C LEU A 301 -11.43 -10.90 -4.61
N PHE A 302 -11.54 -12.11 -5.16
CA PHE A 302 -10.49 -12.76 -5.95
C PHE A 302 -10.93 -12.95 -7.40
N TYR A 303 -10.17 -12.37 -8.33
CA TYR A 303 -10.47 -12.45 -9.75
C TYR A 303 -9.22 -12.71 -10.60
N ALA A 304 -9.38 -13.50 -11.65
CA ALA A 304 -8.35 -13.76 -12.64
C ALA A 304 -8.93 -13.52 -14.03
N THR A 305 -8.22 -12.74 -14.86
CA THR A 305 -8.63 -12.42 -16.24
C THR A 305 -8.42 -13.57 -17.23
N ALA A 306 -7.74 -14.64 -16.79
CA ALA A 306 -7.53 -15.87 -17.54
C ALA A 306 -7.71 -17.09 -16.62
N ASP A 307 -7.83 -18.28 -17.20
CA ASP A 307 -7.87 -19.54 -16.45
C ASP A 307 -6.46 -20.01 -16.07
N THR A 308 -5.52 -19.84 -17.00
CA THR A 308 -4.13 -20.23 -16.84
C THR A 308 -3.19 -19.11 -17.28
N TYR A 309 -1.96 -19.18 -16.77
CA TYR A 309 -0.86 -18.32 -17.20
C TYR A 309 0.44 -19.13 -17.26
N VAL A 310 1.30 -18.84 -18.24
CA VAL A 310 2.61 -19.49 -18.37
C VAL A 310 3.66 -18.64 -17.67
N ASP A 311 4.13 -19.11 -16.52
CA ASP A 311 5.27 -18.55 -15.81
C ASP A 311 6.56 -18.83 -16.58
N LYS A 312 7.13 -17.76 -17.13
CA LYS A 312 8.38 -17.76 -17.91
C LYS A 312 9.62 -17.45 -17.08
N THR A 313 9.47 -17.26 -15.77
CA THR A 313 10.61 -17.05 -14.87
C THR A 313 11.27 -18.37 -14.48
N ALA A 314 10.56 -19.49 -14.61
CA ALA A 314 11.05 -20.85 -14.38
C ALA A 314 11.59 -21.50 -15.66
N THR A 315 12.56 -22.41 -15.53
CA THR A 315 13.07 -23.24 -16.62
C THR A 315 13.01 -24.72 -16.21
N PRO A 316 12.20 -25.58 -16.88
CA PRO A 316 11.26 -25.23 -17.96
C PRO A 316 10.10 -24.34 -17.48
N ASN A 317 9.46 -23.65 -18.42
CA ASN A 317 8.28 -22.83 -18.12
C ASN A 317 7.18 -23.67 -17.45
N ILE A 318 6.41 -23.04 -16.56
CA ILE A 318 5.35 -23.70 -15.80
C ILE A 318 4.00 -23.09 -16.19
N THR A 319 3.00 -23.92 -16.49
CA THR A 319 1.62 -23.47 -16.69
C THR A 319 0.86 -23.55 -15.37
N LEU A 320 0.40 -22.41 -14.89
CA LEU A 320 -0.33 -22.29 -13.62
C LEU A 320 -1.83 -22.25 -13.88
N ASN A 321 -2.62 -22.85 -12.99
CA ASN A 321 -4.03 -22.53 -12.83
C ASN A 321 -4.13 -21.35 -11.86
N LEU A 322 -4.60 -20.20 -12.36
CA LEU A 322 -4.59 -18.95 -11.61
C LEU A 322 -5.50 -18.99 -10.38
N ARG A 323 -6.64 -19.69 -10.48
CA ARG A 323 -7.63 -19.74 -9.40
C ARG A 323 -7.23 -20.69 -8.28
N SER A 324 -6.41 -21.70 -8.57
CA SER A 324 -5.78 -22.54 -7.55
C SER A 324 -4.85 -21.75 -6.63
N GLY A 325 -4.37 -20.59 -7.08
CA GLY A 325 -3.50 -19.71 -6.30
C GLY A 325 -4.23 -18.71 -5.39
N PHE A 326 -5.56 -18.55 -5.49
CA PHE A 326 -6.28 -17.58 -4.65
C PHE A 326 -6.12 -17.87 -3.15
N TYR A 327 -6.21 -19.14 -2.80
CA TYR A 327 -5.81 -19.69 -1.50
C TYR A 327 -4.88 -20.88 -1.77
N PRO A 328 -3.55 -20.70 -1.62
CA PRO A 328 -2.58 -21.73 -1.99
C PRO A 328 -2.77 -23.05 -1.22
N ALA A 329 -2.50 -24.16 -1.90
CA ALA A 329 -2.58 -25.49 -1.30
C ALA A 329 -1.57 -25.62 -0.14
N GLY A 330 -1.98 -26.25 0.96
CA GLY A 330 -1.13 -26.41 2.16
C GLY A 330 -1.09 -25.20 3.10
N ALA A 331 -1.57 -24.03 2.67
CA ALA A 331 -1.72 -22.87 3.56
C ALA A 331 -2.76 -23.13 4.67
N ALA A 332 -2.65 -22.42 5.79
CA ALA A 332 -3.67 -22.40 6.83
C ALA A 332 -4.95 -21.69 6.35
N GLY A 333 -4.79 -20.66 5.51
CA GLY A 333 -5.89 -19.90 4.92
C GLY A 333 -6.78 -20.76 4.03
N LYS A 334 -8.10 -20.50 4.09
CA LYS A 334 -9.14 -21.18 3.28
C LYS A 334 -10.19 -20.19 2.80
N PRO A 335 -10.83 -20.42 1.64
CA PRO A 335 -11.98 -19.64 1.19
C PRO A 335 -13.01 -19.43 2.30
N GLN A 336 -13.42 -18.18 2.50
CA GLN A 336 -14.49 -17.84 3.45
C GLN A 336 -15.82 -17.69 2.71
N ALA A 337 -16.94 -18.02 3.36
CA ALA A 337 -18.27 -17.84 2.77
C ALA A 337 -18.59 -16.37 2.42
N SER A 338 -17.92 -15.43 3.09
CA SER A 338 -18.01 -14.00 2.82
C SER A 338 -17.19 -13.52 1.62
N ASP A 339 -16.25 -14.33 1.12
CA ASP A 339 -15.41 -13.95 -0.01
C ASP A 339 -16.19 -13.99 -1.33
N ILE A 340 -15.76 -13.15 -2.28
CA ILE A 340 -16.23 -13.19 -3.66
C ILE A 340 -15.13 -13.80 -4.50
N ILE A 341 -15.29 -15.06 -4.91
CA ILE A 341 -14.26 -15.80 -5.64
C ILE A 341 -14.76 -16.10 -7.05
N SER A 342 -14.02 -15.66 -8.07
CA SER A 342 -14.31 -16.02 -9.46
C SER A 342 -14.14 -17.52 -9.68
N THR A 343 -15.06 -18.15 -10.41
CA THR A 343 -14.97 -19.55 -10.85
C THR A 343 -14.59 -19.68 -12.32
N SER A 344 -14.71 -18.58 -13.07
CA SER A 344 -14.32 -18.42 -14.47
C SER A 344 -14.07 -16.94 -14.76
N ILE A 345 -13.55 -16.62 -15.95
CA ILE A 345 -13.34 -15.24 -16.40
C ILE A 345 -14.64 -14.42 -16.49
N ALA A 346 -15.80 -15.08 -16.50
CA ALA A 346 -17.11 -14.44 -16.60
C ALA A 346 -17.76 -14.12 -15.25
N THR A 347 -17.13 -14.49 -14.13
CA THR A 347 -17.71 -14.38 -12.77
C THR A 347 -16.85 -13.49 -11.89
N ALA A 348 -17.49 -12.74 -10.98
CA ALA A 348 -16.82 -11.91 -9.97
C ALA A 348 -15.79 -10.90 -10.51
N ASN A 349 -15.91 -10.47 -11.78
CA ASN A 349 -15.08 -9.41 -12.33
C ASN A 349 -15.32 -8.11 -11.53
N PRO A 350 -14.29 -7.50 -10.92
CA PRO A 350 -14.45 -6.28 -10.11
C PRO A 350 -14.96 -5.08 -10.93
N SER A 351 -14.99 -5.19 -12.26
CA SER A 351 -15.54 -4.17 -13.15
C SER A 351 -14.81 -2.84 -12.99
N PHE A 352 -13.47 -2.91 -13.03
CA PHE A 352 -12.61 -1.73 -13.07
C PHE A 352 -12.95 -0.83 -14.27
N THR A 353 -12.72 0.48 -14.12
CA THR A 353 -12.84 1.46 -15.23
C THR A 353 -12.07 0.98 -16.45
N SER A 354 -10.79 0.63 -16.25
CA SER A 354 -9.90 0.05 -17.26
C SER A 354 -8.88 -0.88 -16.61
N PHE A 355 -8.74 -2.09 -17.14
CA PHE A 355 -7.64 -2.98 -16.81
C PHE A 355 -7.24 -3.80 -18.04
N ASP A 356 -5.96 -3.80 -18.36
CA ASP A 356 -5.39 -4.48 -19.52
C ASP A 356 -5.26 -6.02 -19.35
N GLY A 357 -5.49 -6.53 -18.14
CA GLY A 357 -5.39 -7.95 -17.85
C GLY A 357 -3.96 -8.46 -17.68
N SER A 358 -3.01 -7.57 -17.42
CA SER A 358 -1.59 -7.90 -17.20
C SER A 358 -1.37 -8.86 -16.01
N PHE A 359 -0.25 -9.59 -16.06
CA PHE A 359 0.23 -10.50 -15.01
C PHE A 359 1.70 -10.17 -14.66
N LEU A 360 2.66 -10.77 -15.39
CA LEU A 360 4.07 -10.44 -15.28
C LEU A 360 4.41 -9.23 -16.15
N LEU A 361 4.88 -8.15 -15.53
CA LEU A 361 5.47 -6.98 -16.19
C LEU A 361 6.89 -6.75 -15.66
N PRO A 362 7.77 -6.11 -16.44
CA PRO A 362 9.09 -5.71 -15.95
C PRO A 362 8.99 -4.64 -14.85
N ASN A 363 10.03 -4.54 -14.03
CA ASN A 363 10.21 -3.40 -13.12
C ASN A 363 10.18 -2.08 -13.91
N GLY A 364 9.56 -1.04 -13.34
CA GLY A 364 9.41 0.25 -14.03
C GLY A 364 8.36 0.29 -15.15
N ALA A 365 7.56 -0.76 -15.34
CA ALA A 365 6.47 -0.75 -16.33
C ALA A 365 5.46 0.36 -16.01
N ALA A 366 5.02 1.09 -17.04
CA ALA A 366 3.97 2.09 -16.89
C ALA A 366 2.65 1.44 -16.47
N ASN A 367 1.91 2.11 -15.59
CA ASN A 367 0.54 1.73 -15.25
C ASN A 367 -0.46 2.63 -15.99
N ASN A 368 -1.13 2.07 -16.99
CA ASN A 368 -2.18 2.76 -17.76
C ASN A 368 -3.59 2.30 -17.34
N ASN A 369 -3.71 1.62 -16.20
CA ASN A 369 -4.97 1.08 -15.71
C ASN A 369 -5.68 2.08 -14.79
N ASP A 370 -6.99 1.92 -14.68
CA ASP A 370 -7.83 2.66 -13.75
C ASP A 370 -8.69 1.66 -12.98
N PHE A 371 -8.34 1.49 -11.70
CA PHE A 371 -8.95 0.51 -10.82
C PHE A 371 -10.17 1.04 -10.05
N HIS A 372 -10.68 2.23 -10.37
CA HIS A 372 -12.00 2.66 -9.90
C HIS A 372 -13.07 1.65 -10.31
N LEU A 373 -14.08 1.47 -9.47
CA LEU A 373 -15.17 0.52 -9.72
C LEU A 373 -16.27 1.16 -10.56
N LYS A 374 -16.71 0.46 -11.61
CA LYS A 374 -17.92 0.85 -12.35
C LYS A 374 -19.17 0.55 -11.54
N SER A 375 -20.25 1.26 -11.85
CA SER A 375 -21.59 0.95 -11.34
C SER A 375 -21.96 -0.51 -11.63
N GLY A 376 -22.54 -1.18 -10.64
CA GLY A 376 -22.87 -2.61 -10.71
C GLY A 376 -21.72 -3.56 -10.43
N SER A 377 -20.52 -3.06 -10.07
CA SER A 377 -19.41 -3.90 -9.64
C SER A 377 -19.83 -4.84 -8.50
N PRO A 378 -19.40 -6.12 -8.52
CA PRO A 378 -19.64 -7.06 -7.42
C PRO A 378 -18.93 -6.66 -6.12
N ALA A 379 -18.00 -5.71 -6.15
CA ALA A 379 -17.32 -5.21 -4.96
C ALA A 379 -18.14 -4.15 -4.19
N ILE A 380 -19.16 -3.53 -4.81
CA ILE A 380 -19.96 -2.47 -4.20
C ILE A 380 -21.02 -3.09 -3.27
N GLY A 381 -21.09 -2.62 -2.03
CA GLY A 381 -22.06 -3.05 -1.01
C GLY A 381 -21.84 -4.47 -0.48
N LYS A 382 -20.65 -5.06 -0.69
CA LYS A 382 -20.30 -6.43 -0.28
C LYS A 382 -19.16 -6.53 0.75
N GLY A 383 -18.66 -5.39 1.21
CA GLY A 383 -17.63 -5.33 2.24
C GLY A 383 -18.15 -5.70 3.63
N ASN A 384 -17.22 -6.04 4.51
CA ASN A 384 -17.42 -6.08 5.95
C ASN A 384 -17.63 -4.64 6.45
N PRO A 385 -18.85 -4.31 6.95
CA PRO A 385 -19.22 -2.94 7.31
C PRO A 385 -18.49 -2.40 8.54
N THR A 386 -17.68 -3.23 9.23
CA THR A 386 -16.74 -2.76 10.25
C THR A 386 -15.66 -1.85 9.65
N TYR A 387 -15.29 -2.08 8.39
CA TYR A 387 -14.28 -1.30 7.68
C TYR A 387 -14.92 -0.37 6.65
N ASN A 388 -15.61 -0.96 5.67
CA ASN A 388 -16.36 -0.24 4.65
C ASN A 388 -17.46 -1.13 4.05
N ALA A 389 -18.53 -0.52 3.52
CA ALA A 389 -19.58 -1.23 2.82
C ALA A 389 -19.10 -1.81 1.47
N ASP A 390 -18.05 -1.24 0.89
CA ASP A 390 -17.46 -1.71 -0.36
C ASP A 390 -16.16 -2.49 -0.13
N ILE A 391 -15.75 -3.24 -1.14
CA ILE A 391 -14.46 -3.96 -1.21
C ILE A 391 -13.53 -3.15 -2.13
N GLY A 392 -12.26 -3.04 -1.75
CA GLY A 392 -11.20 -2.41 -2.55
C GLY A 392 -10.94 -0.95 -2.21
N ALA A 393 -9.98 -0.39 -2.95
CA ALA A 393 -9.37 0.91 -2.66
C ALA A 393 -10.27 2.11 -2.95
N TYR A 394 -11.18 2.00 -3.92
CA TYR A 394 -12.03 3.09 -4.39
C TYR A 394 -13.48 2.87 -3.95
N THR A 395 -13.79 3.29 -2.73
CA THR A 395 -15.11 3.11 -2.12
C THR A 395 -16.09 4.20 -2.56
N SER A 396 -17.36 3.82 -2.70
CA SER A 396 -18.46 4.69 -3.15
C SER A 396 -18.82 5.80 -2.17
N ASP A 397 -18.45 5.66 -0.89
CA ASP A 397 -18.57 6.72 0.11
C ASP A 397 -17.49 7.81 -0.02
N GLY A 398 -16.56 7.64 -0.96
CA GLY A 398 -15.49 8.58 -1.24
C GLY A 398 -14.47 8.69 -0.11
N LYS A 399 -14.30 7.69 0.76
CA LYS A 399 -13.23 7.70 1.77
C LYS A 399 -11.96 6.98 1.34
N GLY A 400 -12.07 6.12 0.33
CA GLY A 400 -10.97 5.41 -0.29
C GLY A 400 -9.99 6.31 -1.06
N ASN A 401 -9.11 5.66 -1.81
CA ASN A 401 -8.01 6.25 -2.56
C ASN A 401 -8.45 7.45 -3.42
N LYS A 402 -7.56 8.46 -3.52
CA LYS A 402 -7.83 9.77 -4.15
C LYS A 402 -7.11 9.99 -5.47
N HIS A 403 -6.36 8.99 -5.94
CA HIS A 403 -5.49 9.08 -7.11
C HIS A 403 -6.04 8.32 -8.30
#